data_AF-A0A1E7ZFP2-F1
#
_entry.id   AF-A0A1E7ZFP2-F1
#
_cell.length_a   1.000
_cell.length_b   1.000
_cell.length_c   1.000
_cell.angle_alpha   90.00
_cell.angle_beta   90.00
_cell.angle_gamma   90.00
#
_symmetry.space_group_name_H-M   'P 1'
#
loop_
_entity.id
_entity.type
_entity.pdbx_description
1 polymer ?
#
loop_
_entity_poly.entity_id
_entity_poly.type
_entity_poly.pdbx_seq_one_letter_code
_entity_poly.pdbx_strand_id
1 'polypeptide(L)'
;MKEKQQRYETLVHAFHGDIYRYAYWLTRDPTIAEDVVQETFLRAWRSLDALKDEKSAKSWLITIVRRENARRFERKQLDLVDIDDVSVSDDAFHAAPQDESDELRVLIARLPMDYREPLLLQLLFGYSGEEIAEQLSLNKNTVMTRLFRARNQLKDMLAQESSQQRGRQNG
;
A
#
# COMPACT_ATOMS: atom_id res chain seq x y z
N MET A 1 20.42 -10.19 23.45
CA MET A 1 19.43 -11.15 22.88
C MET A 1 18.02 -10.87 23.34
N LYS A 2 17.69 -10.91 24.65
CA LYS A 2 16.32 -10.62 25.15
C LYS A 2 15.82 -9.21 24.80
N GLU A 3 16.66 -8.19 24.91
CA GLU A 3 16.29 -6.80 24.58
C GLU A 3 15.96 -6.62 23.09
N LYS A 4 16.78 -7.19 22.20
CA LYS A 4 16.53 -7.17 20.75
C LYS A 4 15.20 -7.86 20.40
N GLN A 5 14.93 -9.00 21.03
CA GLN A 5 13.67 -9.72 20.87
C GLN A 5 12.47 -8.87 21.31
N GLN A 6 12.53 -8.26 22.50
CA GLN A 6 11.45 -7.41 22.99
C GLN A 6 11.19 -6.21 22.07
N ARG A 7 12.26 -5.53 21.60
CA ARG A 7 12.14 -4.42 20.64
C ARG A 7 11.47 -4.85 19.34
N TYR A 8 11.81 -6.04 18.84
CA TYR A 8 11.20 -6.60 17.65
C TYR A 8 9.72 -6.94 17.85
N GLU A 9 9.37 -7.61 18.95
CA GLU A 9 7.98 -7.97 19.25
C GLU A 9 7.11 -6.72 19.36
N THR A 10 7.58 -5.68 20.07
CA THR A 10 6.89 -4.38 20.14
C THR A 10 6.70 -3.77 18.75
N LEU A 11 7.72 -3.81 17.90
CA LEU A 11 7.66 -3.30 16.53
C LEU A 11 6.61 -4.05 15.69
N VAL A 12 6.62 -5.39 15.74
CA VAL A 12 5.67 -6.24 15.01
C VAL A 12 4.25 -5.97 15.50
N HIS A 13 4.03 -6.00 16.82
CA HIS A 13 2.71 -5.75 17.39
C HIS A 13 2.15 -4.37 17.03
N ALA A 14 3.01 -3.34 17.01
CA ALA A 14 2.59 -1.99 16.69
C ALA A 14 2.24 -1.80 15.22
N PHE A 15 2.98 -2.43 14.30
CA PHE A 15 2.92 -2.08 12.87
C PHE A 15 2.42 -3.18 11.93
N HIS A 16 2.26 -4.43 12.38
CA HIS A 16 1.87 -5.54 11.50
C HIS A 16 0.60 -5.26 10.69
N GLY A 17 -0.46 -4.76 11.35
CA GLY A 17 -1.72 -4.45 10.67
C GLY A 17 -1.59 -3.37 9.58
N ASP A 18 -0.83 -2.31 9.86
CA ASP A 18 -0.59 -1.23 8.88
C ASP A 18 0.25 -1.71 7.70
N ILE A 19 1.29 -2.49 8.00
CA ILE A 19 2.20 -3.05 7.01
C ILE A 19 1.49 -4.06 6.11
N TYR A 20 0.64 -4.92 6.69
CA TYR A 20 -0.21 -5.83 5.92
C TYR A 20 -1.18 -5.08 5.01
N ARG A 21 -1.91 -4.09 5.54
CA ARG A 21 -2.83 -3.29 4.73
C ARG A 21 -2.09 -2.63 3.57
N TYR A 22 -0.94 -2.02 3.83
CA TYR A 22 -0.14 -1.37 2.78
C TYR A 22 0.39 -2.38 1.75
N ALA A 23 0.91 -3.52 2.17
CA ALA A 23 1.35 -4.58 1.26
C ALA A 23 0.20 -5.11 0.40
N TYR A 24 -0.99 -5.31 0.97
CA TYR A 24 -2.20 -5.69 0.25
C TYR A 24 -2.58 -4.66 -0.81
N TRP A 25 -2.47 -3.37 -0.50
CA TRP A 25 -2.74 -2.31 -1.48
C TRP A 25 -1.76 -2.25 -2.65
N LEU A 26 -0.50 -2.61 -2.40
CA LEU A 26 0.55 -2.65 -3.41
C LEU A 26 0.41 -3.88 -4.32
N THR A 27 -0.02 -5.01 -3.76
CA THR A 27 0.01 -6.33 -4.41
C THR A 27 -1.34 -6.77 -4.97
N ARG A 28 -2.44 -6.29 -4.37
CA ARG A 28 -3.84 -6.66 -4.65
C ARG A 28 -4.14 -8.17 -4.52
N ASP A 29 -3.28 -8.90 -3.82
CA ASP A 29 -3.41 -10.34 -3.61
C ASP A 29 -3.05 -10.66 -2.15
N PRO A 30 -3.94 -11.32 -1.39
CA PRO A 30 -3.72 -11.56 0.04
C PRO A 30 -2.51 -12.47 0.29
N THR A 31 -2.32 -13.52 -0.52
CA THR A 31 -1.18 -14.44 -0.38
C THR A 31 0.14 -13.71 -0.67
N ILE A 32 0.17 -12.90 -1.72
CA ILE A 32 1.36 -12.08 -2.04
C ILE A 32 1.62 -11.04 -0.93
N ALA A 33 0.57 -10.43 -0.39
CA ALA A 33 0.70 -9.47 0.69
C ALA A 33 1.30 -10.10 1.94
N GLU A 34 0.84 -11.30 2.33
CA GLU A 34 1.39 -12.05 3.45
C GLU A 34 2.88 -12.36 3.25
N ASP A 35 3.27 -12.82 2.06
CA ASP A 35 4.68 -13.09 1.72
C ASP A 35 5.55 -11.83 1.88
N VAL A 36 5.08 -10.69 1.34
CA VAL A 36 5.81 -9.41 1.43
C VAL A 36 5.94 -8.96 2.89
N VAL A 37 4.90 -9.13 3.70
CA VAL A 37 4.92 -8.79 5.14
C VAL A 37 5.90 -9.69 5.89
N GLN A 38 5.91 -10.99 5.61
CA GLN A 38 6.84 -11.93 6.23
C GLN A 38 8.29 -11.56 5.91
N GLU A 39 8.63 -11.34 4.64
CA GLU A 39 10.00 -10.94 4.26
C GLU A 39 10.35 -9.57 4.84
N THR A 40 9.39 -8.64 4.92
CA THR A 40 9.59 -7.33 5.55
C THR A 40 10.02 -7.48 7.01
N PHE A 41 9.30 -8.27 7.80
CA PHE A 41 9.62 -8.44 9.21
C PHE A 41 10.87 -9.30 9.44
N LEU A 42 11.14 -10.28 8.58
CA LEU A 42 12.43 -11.01 8.57
C LEU A 42 13.61 -10.06 8.30
N ARG A 43 13.46 -9.15 7.34
CA ARG A 43 14.46 -8.12 7.05
C ARG A 43 14.61 -7.16 8.22
N ALA A 44 13.49 -6.73 8.79
CA ALA A 44 13.47 -5.85 9.96
C ALA A 44 14.20 -6.49 11.15
N TRP A 45 14.01 -7.79 11.42
CA TRP A 45 14.76 -8.51 12.47
C TRP A 45 16.28 -8.45 12.24
N ARG A 46 16.71 -8.71 11.00
CA ARG A 46 18.13 -8.71 10.61
C ARG A 46 18.75 -7.32 10.75
N SER A 47 18.01 -6.25 10.42
CA SER A 47 18.51 -4.87 10.46
C SER A 47 18.03 -4.05 11.67
N LEU A 48 17.44 -4.68 12.68
CA LEU A 48 16.83 -3.97 13.82
C LEU A 48 17.82 -3.07 14.57
N ASP A 49 19.08 -3.48 14.63
CA ASP A 49 20.13 -2.71 15.31
C ASP A 49 20.50 -1.40 14.57
N ALA A 50 20.14 -1.29 13.28
CA ALA A 50 20.29 -0.06 12.52
C ALA A 50 19.17 0.96 12.82
N LEU A 51 18.05 0.53 13.40
CA LEU A 51 16.97 1.40 13.84
C LEU A 51 17.35 2.03 15.18
N LYS A 52 17.92 3.23 15.12
CA LYS A 52 18.38 3.99 16.30
C LYS A 52 17.28 4.83 16.94
N ASP A 53 16.32 5.29 16.14
CA ASP A 53 15.22 6.14 16.58
C ASP A 53 13.88 5.43 16.34
N GLU A 54 13.12 5.25 17.42
CA GLU A 54 11.80 4.61 17.38
C GLU A 54 10.78 5.44 16.61
N LYS A 55 10.92 6.77 16.56
CA LYS A 55 10.01 7.63 15.79
C LYS A 55 10.13 7.36 14.28
N SER A 56 11.30 6.91 13.85
CA SER A 56 11.60 6.55 12.46
C SER A 56 11.15 5.14 12.08
N ALA A 57 10.72 4.31 13.04
CA ALA A 57 10.37 2.90 12.83
C ALA A 57 9.35 2.69 11.70
N LYS A 58 8.34 3.56 11.64
CA LYS A 58 7.27 3.52 10.63
C LYS A 58 7.82 3.74 9.22
N SER A 59 8.56 4.83 8.99
CA SER A 59 9.15 5.14 7.66
C SER A 59 10.16 4.07 7.24
N TRP A 60 10.93 3.58 8.21
CA TRP A 60 11.86 2.50 7.99
C TRP A 60 11.17 1.21 7.52
N LEU A 61 10.07 0.79 8.17
CA LEU A 61 9.31 -0.38 7.75
C LEU A 61 8.66 -0.19 6.37
N ILE A 62 8.07 0.97 6.08
CA ILE A 62 7.50 1.27 4.75
C ILE A 62 8.57 1.17 3.67
N THR A 63 9.78 1.64 3.96
CA THR A 63 10.93 1.51 3.04
C THR A 63 11.26 0.06 2.75
N ILE A 64 11.24 -0.80 3.78
CA ILE A 64 11.47 -2.24 3.62
C ILE A 64 10.34 -2.86 2.77
N VAL A 65 9.06 -2.63 3.10
CA VAL A 65 7.91 -3.17 2.34
C VAL A 65 8.00 -2.83 0.86
N ARG A 66 8.27 -1.55 0.54
CA ARG A 66 8.38 -1.10 -0.87
C ARG A 66 9.51 -1.82 -1.60
N ARG A 67 10.65 -2.02 -0.93
CA ARG A 67 11.79 -2.75 -1.49
C ARG A 67 11.48 -4.23 -1.70
N GLU A 68 10.83 -4.88 -0.74
CA GLU A 68 10.47 -6.29 -0.88
C GLU A 68 9.42 -6.50 -1.99
N ASN A 69 8.44 -5.59 -2.10
CA ASN A 69 7.51 -5.58 -3.22
C ASN A 69 8.22 -5.35 -4.57
N ALA A 70 9.16 -4.41 -4.66
CA ALA A 70 9.93 -4.15 -5.87
C ALA A 70 10.79 -5.36 -6.30
N ARG A 71 11.50 -5.99 -5.35
CA ARG A 71 12.31 -7.20 -5.59
C ARG A 71 11.50 -8.35 -6.17
N ARG A 72 10.20 -8.44 -5.85
CA ARG A 72 9.31 -9.45 -6.43
C ARG A 72 9.20 -9.29 -7.95
N PHE A 73 9.16 -8.06 -8.47
CA PHE A 73 9.13 -7.81 -9.91
C PHE A 73 10.46 -8.14 -10.58
N GLU A 74 11.59 -7.88 -9.92
CA GLU A 74 12.91 -8.28 -10.39
C GLU A 74 13.05 -9.81 -10.49
N ARG A 75 12.60 -10.55 -9.47
CA ARG A 75 12.60 -12.02 -9.48
C ARG A 75 11.66 -12.60 -10.53
N LYS A 76 10.45 -12.05 -10.65
CA LYS A 76 9.52 -12.44 -11.71
C LYS A 76 10.10 -12.18 -13.11
N GLN A 77 10.80 -11.07 -13.34
CA GLN A 77 11.45 -10.83 -14.63
C GLN A 77 12.54 -11.86 -14.95
N LEU A 78 13.26 -12.36 -13.94
CA LEU A 78 14.26 -13.41 -14.13
C LEU A 78 13.60 -14.77 -14.43
N ASP A 79 12.46 -15.07 -13.81
CA ASP A 79 11.68 -16.29 -14.06
C ASP A 79 10.92 -16.25 -15.41
N LEU A 80 10.56 -15.06 -15.90
CA LEU A 80 9.87 -14.83 -17.18
C LEU A 80 10.80 -14.81 -18.42
N VAL A 81 12.09 -15.12 -18.27
CA VAL A 81 13.00 -15.32 -19.43
C VAL A 81 12.71 -16.65 -20.15
N ASP A 82 11.75 -17.44 -19.66
CA ASP A 82 11.16 -18.55 -20.38
C ASP A 82 9.63 -18.49 -20.20
N ILE A 83 8.89 -18.52 -21.31
CA ILE A 83 7.42 -18.48 -21.47
C ILE A 83 6.85 -17.09 -21.86
N ASP A 84 6.38 -17.07 -23.12
CA ASP A 84 5.63 -16.01 -23.79
C ASP A 84 4.46 -15.45 -22.98
N ASP A 85 4.38 -14.11 -23.05
CA ASP A 85 3.21 -13.24 -23.06
C ASP A 85 1.95 -13.72 -22.30
N VAL A 86 1.80 -13.25 -21.07
CA VAL A 86 0.49 -13.13 -20.42
C VAL A 86 0.32 -11.72 -19.90
N SER A 87 -0.34 -10.89 -20.70
CA SER A 87 -1.01 -9.69 -20.22
C SER A 87 -2.12 -10.11 -19.25
N VAL A 88 -1.84 -10.04 -17.95
CA VAL A 88 -2.87 -10.25 -16.93
C VAL A 88 -3.79 -9.04 -16.97
N SER A 89 -4.97 -9.27 -17.54
CA SER A 89 -6.09 -8.35 -17.59
C SER A 89 -6.55 -8.00 -16.17
N ASP A 90 -6.86 -6.73 -16.01
CA ASP A 90 -7.14 -6.01 -14.77
C ASP A 90 -8.60 -6.24 -14.36
N ASP A 91 -9.00 -7.47 -14.03
CA ASP A 91 -10.38 -7.78 -13.61
C ASP A 91 -10.43 -8.91 -12.56
N ALA A 92 -10.13 -8.58 -11.31
CA ALA A 92 -10.45 -9.44 -10.17
C ALA A 92 -10.62 -8.62 -8.88
N PHE A 93 -11.68 -7.80 -8.81
CA PHE A 93 -12.23 -7.32 -7.55
C PHE A 93 -13.68 -7.78 -7.43
N HIS A 94 -13.87 -9.04 -7.03
CA HIS A 94 -15.17 -9.57 -6.62
C HIS A 94 -15.10 -10.06 -5.18
N ALA A 95 -15.10 -9.11 -4.26
CA ALA A 95 -15.71 -9.30 -2.95
C ALA A 95 -16.88 -8.31 -2.88
N ALA A 96 -18.09 -8.80 -2.67
CA ALA A 96 -19.25 -7.93 -2.47
C ALA A 96 -18.99 -7.05 -1.22
N PRO A 97 -19.13 -5.71 -1.31
CA PRO A 97 -18.88 -4.85 -0.16
C PRO A 97 -19.98 -5.11 0.87
N GLN A 98 -19.58 -5.51 2.08
CA GLN A 98 -20.52 -5.82 3.16
C GLN A 98 -20.72 -4.62 4.11
N ASP A 99 -19.90 -3.57 3.95
CA ASP A 99 -19.95 -2.27 4.66
C ASP A 99 -19.59 -1.09 3.71
N GLU A 100 -20.05 0.14 4.01
CA GLU A 100 -19.59 1.38 3.33
C GLU A 100 -18.05 1.55 3.33
N SER A 101 -17.38 0.95 4.32
CA SER A 101 -15.91 0.93 4.40
C SER A 101 -15.25 0.13 3.26
N ASP A 102 -15.98 -0.81 2.66
CA ASP A 102 -15.49 -1.61 1.53
C ASP A 102 -15.68 -0.89 0.19
N GLU A 103 -16.71 -0.06 0.03
CA GLU A 103 -16.90 0.74 -1.20
C GLU A 103 -15.74 1.73 -1.40
N LEU A 104 -15.40 2.51 -0.36
CA LEU A 104 -14.27 3.43 -0.45
C LEU A 104 -12.95 2.70 -0.74
N ARG A 105 -12.77 1.48 -0.19
CA ARG A 105 -11.60 0.66 -0.51
C ARG A 105 -11.60 0.25 -1.98
N VAL A 106 -12.72 -0.22 -2.52
CA VAL A 106 -12.82 -0.56 -3.95
C VAL A 106 -12.48 0.65 -4.82
N LEU A 107 -12.95 1.85 -4.46
CA LEU A 107 -12.63 3.08 -5.20
C LEU A 107 -11.15 3.46 -5.13
N ILE A 108 -10.53 3.39 -3.95
CA ILE A 108 -9.08 3.59 -3.79
C ILE A 108 -8.30 2.56 -4.62
N ALA A 109 -8.79 1.31 -4.70
CA ALA A 109 -8.18 0.26 -5.51
C ALA A 109 -8.23 0.55 -7.01
N ARG A 110 -9.17 1.37 -7.48
CA ARG A 110 -9.28 1.79 -8.89
C ARG A 110 -8.35 2.95 -9.26
N LEU A 111 -7.82 3.71 -8.29
CA LEU A 111 -6.88 4.80 -8.57
C LEU A 111 -5.59 4.29 -9.21
N PRO A 112 -4.99 4.98 -10.20
CA PRO A 112 -3.65 4.68 -10.68
C PRO A 112 -2.63 4.62 -9.53
N MET A 113 -1.63 3.73 -9.62
CA MET A 113 -0.63 3.52 -8.56
C MET A 113 0.05 4.84 -8.13
N ASP A 114 0.39 5.69 -9.10
CA ASP A 114 1.00 7.01 -8.88
C ASP A 114 0.18 7.96 -8.00
N TYR A 115 -1.14 7.76 -7.93
CA TYR A 115 -2.07 8.56 -7.13
C TYR A 115 -2.46 7.82 -5.84
N ARG A 116 -2.62 6.50 -5.94
CA ARG A 116 -2.98 5.64 -4.83
C ARG A 116 -1.89 5.61 -3.76
N GLU A 117 -0.63 5.41 -4.14
CA GLU A 117 0.46 5.21 -3.17
C GLU A 117 0.67 6.45 -2.27
N PRO A 118 0.79 7.69 -2.80
CA PRO A 118 0.85 8.89 -1.95
C PRO A 118 -0.38 9.04 -1.05
N LEU A 119 -1.58 8.72 -1.57
CA LEU A 119 -2.82 8.83 -0.79
C LEU A 119 -2.87 7.80 0.35
N LEU A 120 -2.35 6.60 0.17
CA LEU A 120 -2.28 5.59 1.23
C LEU A 120 -1.25 5.95 2.31
N LEU A 121 -0.10 6.50 1.92
CA LEU A 121 0.87 7.08 2.87
C LEU A 121 0.23 8.22 3.69
N GLN A 122 -0.55 9.04 2.99
CA GLN A 122 -1.67 9.84 3.47
C GLN A 122 -2.42 9.25 4.67
N LEU A 123 -3.32 8.34 4.31
CA LEU A 123 -4.44 7.90 5.12
C LEU A 123 -4.06 6.88 6.18
N LEU A 124 -3.16 5.95 5.87
CA LEU A 124 -2.78 4.86 6.77
C LEU A 124 -1.71 5.32 7.78
N PHE A 125 -0.80 6.17 7.33
CA PHE A 125 0.42 6.46 8.09
C PHE A 125 0.48 7.90 8.63
N GLY A 126 -0.39 8.80 8.12
CA GLY A 126 -0.51 10.18 8.56
C GLY A 126 0.59 11.09 8.02
N TYR A 127 1.25 10.72 6.92
CA TYR A 127 2.38 11.47 6.42
C TYR A 127 1.99 12.83 5.83
N SER A 128 2.82 13.82 6.10
CA SER A 128 2.80 15.10 5.41
C SER A 128 3.24 14.93 3.95
N GLY A 129 2.91 15.90 3.10
CA GLY A 129 3.38 15.90 1.71
C GLY A 129 4.91 15.93 1.58
N GLU A 130 5.61 16.38 2.61
CA GLU A 130 7.08 16.42 2.67
C GLU A 130 7.67 15.05 2.98
N GLU A 131 7.17 14.38 4.02
CA GLU A 131 7.56 13.00 4.35
C GLU A 131 7.25 12.04 3.20
N ILE A 132 6.12 12.23 2.50
CA ILE A 132 5.80 11.43 1.31
C ILE A 132 6.79 11.70 0.18
N ALA A 133 7.21 12.95 -0.03
CA ALA A 133 8.21 13.28 -1.05
C ALA A 133 9.54 12.59 -0.77
N GLU A 134 10.01 12.61 0.47
CA GLU A 134 11.21 11.90 0.89
C GLU A 134 11.04 10.38 0.71
N GLN A 135 9.94 9.82 1.23
CA GLN A 135 9.64 8.40 1.21
C GLN A 135 9.54 7.83 -0.22
N LEU A 136 8.98 8.61 -1.15
CA LEU A 136 8.79 8.22 -2.55
C LEU A 136 9.94 8.69 -3.45
N SER A 137 10.90 9.45 -2.93
CA SER A 137 11.96 10.09 -3.72
C SER A 137 11.41 10.95 -4.86
N LEU A 138 10.40 11.77 -4.54
CA LEU A 138 9.73 12.70 -5.45
C LEU A 138 9.86 14.13 -4.95
N ASN A 139 9.68 15.12 -5.82
CA ASN A 139 9.57 16.50 -5.35
C ASN A 139 8.19 16.76 -4.70
N LYS A 140 8.16 17.68 -3.72
CA LYS A 140 6.95 18.04 -2.95
C LYS A 140 5.79 18.49 -3.84
N ASN A 141 6.05 19.25 -4.90
CA ASN A 141 5.00 19.73 -5.82
C ASN A 141 4.33 18.58 -6.59
N THR A 142 5.10 17.58 -7.00
CA THR A 142 4.60 16.36 -7.65
C THR A 142 3.73 15.57 -6.67
N VAL A 143 4.16 15.41 -5.41
CA VAL A 143 3.34 14.76 -4.38
C VAL A 143 2.03 15.51 -4.15
N MET A 144 2.07 16.84 -3.98
CA MET A 144 0.86 17.64 -3.79
C MET A 144 -0.10 17.54 -4.97
N THR A 145 0.44 17.53 -6.19
CA THR A 145 -0.35 17.34 -7.41
C THR A 145 -0.99 15.96 -7.45
N ARG A 146 -0.22 14.90 -7.18
CA ARG A 146 -0.73 13.51 -7.14
C ARG A 146 -1.82 13.34 -6.09
N LEU A 147 -1.63 13.87 -4.88
CA LEU A 147 -2.62 13.85 -3.81
C LEU A 147 -3.91 14.60 -4.19
N PHE A 148 -3.79 15.77 -4.83
CA PHE A 148 -4.94 16.53 -5.31
C PHE A 148 -5.71 15.75 -6.39
N ARG A 149 -5.00 15.17 -7.37
CA ARG A 149 -5.61 14.35 -8.42
C ARG A 149 -6.28 13.10 -7.84
N ALA A 150 -5.64 12.43 -6.89
CA ALA A 150 -6.20 11.27 -6.20
C ALA A 150 -7.53 11.60 -5.52
N ARG A 151 -7.58 12.70 -4.76
CA ARG A 151 -8.80 13.15 -4.07
C ARG A 151 -9.93 13.53 -5.03
N ASN A 152 -9.61 14.22 -6.13
CA ASN A 152 -10.62 14.59 -7.12
C ASN A 152 -11.18 13.36 -7.83
N GLN A 153 -10.33 12.41 -8.25
CA GLN A 153 -10.79 11.17 -8.87
C GLN A 153 -11.70 10.37 -7.94
N LEU A 154 -11.35 10.25 -6.64
CA LEU A 154 -12.24 9.60 -5.67
C LEU A 154 -13.57 10.32 -5.52
N LYS A 155 -13.55 11.66 -5.46
CA LYS A 155 -14.78 12.46 -5.37
C LYS A 155 -15.68 12.24 -6.58
N ASP A 156 -15.11 12.20 -7.78
CA ASP A 156 -15.86 11.96 -9.02
C ASP A 156 -16.45 10.55 -9.05
N MET A 157 -15.68 9.54 -8.64
CA MET A 157 -16.16 8.15 -8.53
C MET A 157 -17.32 8.01 -7.52
N LEU A 158 -17.20 8.61 -6.34
CA LEU A 158 -18.24 8.62 -5.31
C LEU A 158 -19.54 9.29 -5.80
N ALA A 159 -19.42 10.40 -6.54
CA ALA A 159 -20.58 11.09 -7.11
C ALA A 159 -21.31 10.24 -8.16
N GLN A 160 -20.56 9.49 -8.98
CA GLN A 160 -21.12 8.58 -9.97
C GLN A 160 -21.87 7.41 -9.32
N GLU A 161 -21.27 6.76 -8.32
CA GLU A 161 -21.92 5.65 -7.59
C GLU A 161 -23.21 6.12 -6.89
N SER A 162 -23.17 7.28 -6.24
CA SER A 162 -24.37 7.89 -5.62
C SER A 162 -25.51 8.15 -6.61
N SER A 163 -25.17 8.59 -7.83
CA SER A 163 -26.17 8.86 -8.88
C SER A 163 -26.79 7.57 -9.44
N GLN A 164 -26.02 6.50 -9.58
CA GLN A 164 -26.49 5.20 -10.05
C GLN A 164 -27.40 4.52 -9.02
N GLN A 165 -27.11 4.67 -7.74
CA GLN A 165 -27.91 4.09 -6.65
C GLN A 165 -29.30 4.76 -6.55
N ARG A 166 -29.38 6.09 -6.74
CA ARG A 166 -30.65 6.83 -6.84
C ARG A 166 -31.47 6.46 -8.07
N GLY A 167 -30.82 6.21 -9.21
CA GLY A 167 -31.50 5.75 -10.43
C GLY A 167 -32.12 4.36 -10.26
N ARG A 168 -31.45 3.45 -9.53
CA ARG A 168 -31.94 2.08 -9.25
C ARG A 168 -33.08 2.01 -8.23
N GLN A 169 -33.20 2.96 -7.31
CA GLN A 169 -34.29 2.99 -6.33
C GLN A 169 -35.59 3.58 -6.88
N ASN A 170 -35.52 4.31 -8.00
CA ASN A 170 -36.65 5.05 -8.56
C ASN A 170 -37.26 4.40 -9.83
N GLY A 171 -36.85 3.17 -10.18
CA GLY A 171 -37.38 2.40 -11.32
C GLY A 171 -37.89 1.05 -10.88
#